data_AF-X1M2U7-F1
#
_entry.id   AF-X1M2U7-F1
#
_cell.length_a   1.000
_cell.length_b   1.000
_cell.length_c   1.000
_cell.angle_alpha   90.00
_cell.angle_beta   90.00
_cell.angle_gamma   90.00
#
_symmetry.space_group_name_H-M   'P 1'
#
loop_
_entity.id
_entity.type
_entity.pdbx_description
1 polymer ?
#
loop_
_entity_poly.entity_id
_entity_poly.type
_entity_poly.pdbx_seq_one_letter_code
_entity_poly.pdbx_strand_id
1 'polypeptide(L)'
;MVQAITFWKIDLVEEIFLPQIAEAFGLRINQIALTIHSGSRGLGYQVCDDYLARMRHAVDKYHISLPDRQLSCAPLNSPEGKDYFAAMACAANYAWVNRQIIMHWARETLQKVLSLSPRDLGMELVYDVCHNIGKFEEHLVEGKRKNIFVHRKGATRAFPAHHPLLPSIYQSVGQPVLVPGDMGTNS
;
A
#
# COMPACT_ATOMS: atom_id res chain seq x y z
N MET A 1 -1.43 19.25 -1.36
CA MET A 1 -0.98 17.85 -1.34
C MET A 1 -1.39 17.29 0.01
N VAL A 2 -2.35 16.35 0.07
CA VAL A 2 -2.85 15.82 1.35
C VAL A 2 -1.72 15.05 2.02
N GLN A 3 -1.29 15.49 3.21
CA GLN A 3 -0.42 14.67 4.07
C GLN A 3 -1.19 13.38 4.37
N ALA A 4 -0.66 12.23 3.95
CA ALA A 4 -1.13 10.97 4.50
C ALA A 4 -0.82 11.00 6.00
N ILE A 5 -1.87 10.98 6.84
CA ILE A 5 -1.73 10.96 8.30
C ILE A 5 -0.89 9.74 8.64
N THR A 6 0.29 9.93 9.25
CA THR A 6 1.11 8.80 9.70
C THR A 6 0.72 8.47 11.12
N PHE A 7 0.30 7.24 11.38
CA PHE A 7 -0.08 6.81 12.71
C PHE A 7 0.23 5.34 12.96
N TRP A 8 0.22 5.01 14.25
CA TRP A 8 0.26 3.67 14.78
C TRP A 8 -0.90 3.56 15.77
N LYS A 9 -1.84 2.65 15.52
CA LYS A 9 -3.10 2.56 16.27
C LYS A 9 -3.32 1.13 16.76
N ILE A 10 -3.70 1.01 18.03
CA ILE A 10 -4.16 -0.23 18.65
C ILE A 10 -5.69 -0.15 18.64
N ASP A 11 -6.34 -1.11 18.00
CA ASP A 11 -7.79 -1.18 17.86
C ASP A 11 -8.33 -2.49 18.45
N LEU A 12 -9.62 -2.49 18.78
CA LEU A 12 -10.38 -3.68 19.12
C LEU A 12 -11.25 -4.06 17.92
N VAL A 13 -11.28 -5.34 17.55
CA VAL A 13 -12.24 -5.84 16.56
C VAL A 13 -13.62 -5.92 17.21
N GLU A 14 -14.44 -4.88 17.00
CA GLU A 14 -15.78 -4.78 17.61
C GLU A 14 -16.84 -5.59 16.85
N GLU A 15 -16.78 -5.60 15.52
CA GLU A 15 -17.79 -6.23 14.66
C GLU A 15 -17.17 -7.10 13.56
N ILE A 16 -17.83 -8.21 13.23
CA ILE A 16 -17.49 -9.09 12.12
C ILE A 16 -18.71 -9.28 11.22
N PHE A 17 -18.60 -8.80 9.98
CA PHE A 17 -19.67 -8.91 8.98
C PHE A 17 -19.68 -10.26 8.24
N LEU A 18 -18.48 -10.83 7.98
CA LEU A 18 -18.30 -12.05 7.21
C LEU A 18 -17.42 -13.04 7.98
N PRO A 19 -17.99 -13.88 8.86
CA PRO A 19 -17.24 -14.73 9.79
C PRO A 19 -16.21 -15.64 9.12
N GLN A 20 -16.57 -16.27 7.99
CA GLN A 20 -15.68 -17.20 7.27
C GLN A 20 -14.45 -16.48 6.67
N ILE A 21 -14.62 -15.22 6.24
CA ILE A 21 -13.50 -14.42 5.72
C ILE A 21 -12.64 -13.90 6.87
N ALA A 22 -13.27 -13.47 7.97
CA ALA A 22 -12.55 -13.03 9.16
C ALA A 22 -11.67 -14.14 9.75
N GLU A 23 -12.18 -15.38 9.81
CA GLU A 23 -11.41 -16.55 10.23
C GLU A 23 -10.19 -16.79 9.33
N ALA A 24 -10.36 -16.72 8.01
CA ALA A 24 -9.24 -16.83 7.07
C ALA A 24 -8.20 -15.72 7.24
N PHE A 25 -8.61 -14.52 7.68
CA PHE A 25 -7.73 -13.40 8.01
C PHE A 25 -7.16 -13.46 9.44
N GLY A 26 -7.55 -14.44 10.25
CA GLY A 26 -7.11 -14.58 11.65
C GLY A 26 -7.72 -13.52 12.59
N LEU A 27 -8.91 -13.02 12.25
CA LEU A 27 -9.64 -11.97 12.97
C LEU A 27 -10.84 -12.56 13.76
N ARG A 28 -10.99 -12.16 15.02
CA ARG A 28 -12.12 -12.51 15.91
C ARG A 28 -12.62 -11.29 16.69
N ILE A 29 -13.90 -11.30 17.08
CA ILE A 29 -14.48 -10.26 17.95
C ILE A 29 -13.66 -10.17 19.25
N ASN A 30 -13.47 -8.96 19.75
CA ASN A 30 -12.65 -8.62 20.92
C ASN A 30 -11.15 -8.89 20.76
N GLN A 31 -10.66 -9.15 19.54
CA GLN A 31 -9.23 -9.23 19.28
C GLN A 31 -8.62 -7.83 19.22
N ILE A 32 -7.45 -7.68 19.81
CA ILE A 32 -6.62 -6.48 19.64
C ILE A 32 -5.87 -6.58 18.31
N ALA A 33 -6.02 -5.55 17.48
CA ALA A 33 -5.34 -5.39 16.21
C ALA A 33 -4.42 -4.17 16.25
N LEU A 34 -3.37 -4.21 15.42
CA LEU A 34 -2.41 -3.13 15.31
C LEU A 34 -2.31 -2.65 13.87
N THR A 35 -2.68 -1.39 13.67
CA THR A 35 -2.59 -0.74 12.36
C THR A 35 -1.36 0.17 12.30
N ILE A 36 -0.49 -0.08 11.32
CA ILE A 36 0.65 0.79 11.01
C ILE A 36 0.36 1.50 9.70
N HIS A 37 0.10 2.80 9.76
CA HIS A 37 -0.10 3.62 8.58
C HIS A 37 1.09 4.56 8.39
N SER A 38 2.01 4.17 7.50
CA SER A 38 3.21 4.93 7.18
C SER A 38 3.71 4.64 5.76
N GLY A 39 4.41 5.61 5.17
CA GLY A 39 4.90 5.57 3.80
C GLY A 39 6.43 5.65 3.69
N SER A 40 6.88 6.19 2.56
CA SER A 40 8.29 6.34 2.17
C SER A 40 9.01 7.55 2.80
N ARG A 41 8.34 8.23 3.74
CA ARG A 41 8.86 9.43 4.44
C ARG A 41 9.34 10.50 3.44
N GLY A 42 10.41 11.21 3.76
CA GLY A 42 10.96 12.25 2.88
C GLY A 42 11.49 11.71 1.54
N LEU A 43 11.96 10.46 1.50
CA LEU A 43 12.55 9.88 0.29
C LEU A 43 11.55 9.84 -0.87
N GLY A 44 10.35 9.29 -0.64
CA GLY A 44 9.35 9.22 -1.72
C GLY A 44 8.78 10.59 -2.10
N TYR A 45 8.71 11.53 -1.16
CA TYR A 45 8.36 12.92 -1.46
C TYR A 45 9.38 13.55 -2.41
N GLN A 46 10.67 13.43 -2.10
CA GLN A 46 11.74 13.99 -2.92
C GLN A 46 11.81 13.33 -4.30
N VAL A 47 11.66 12.00 -4.37
CA VAL A 47 11.54 11.29 -5.67
C VAL A 47 10.38 11.86 -6.50
N CYS A 48 9.21 12.10 -5.89
CA CYS A 48 8.09 12.69 -6.63
C CYS A 48 8.43 14.09 -7.14
N ASP A 49 9.00 14.95 -6.30
CA ASP A 49 9.34 16.34 -6.65
C ASP A 49 10.40 16.43 -7.76
N ASP A 50 11.48 15.65 -7.63
CA ASP A 50 12.57 15.58 -8.60
C ASP A 50 12.05 15.16 -9.99
N TYR A 51 11.21 14.12 -10.03
CA TYR A 51 10.68 13.64 -11.29
C TYR A 51 9.56 14.53 -11.83
N LEU A 52 8.75 15.19 -11.00
CA LEU A 52 7.79 16.19 -11.48
C LEU A 52 8.48 17.32 -12.27
N ALA A 53 9.65 17.79 -11.82
CA ALA A 53 10.43 18.76 -12.58
C ALA A 53 10.89 18.21 -13.93
N ARG A 54 11.38 16.96 -13.98
CA ARG A 54 11.79 16.29 -15.23
C ARG A 54 10.61 16.04 -16.17
N MET A 55 9.46 15.64 -15.64
CA MET A 55 8.26 15.35 -16.44
C MET A 55 7.74 16.60 -17.13
N ARG A 56 7.88 17.80 -16.54
CA ARG A 56 7.51 19.06 -17.23
C ARG A 56 8.30 19.25 -18.52
N HIS A 57 9.61 18.96 -18.52
CA HIS A 57 10.42 19.00 -19.74
C HIS A 57 10.06 17.87 -20.72
N ALA A 58 9.70 16.69 -20.20
CA ALA A 58 9.28 15.57 -21.03
C ALA A 58 7.97 15.85 -21.79
N VAL A 59 7.02 16.56 -21.17
CA VAL A 59 5.77 16.98 -21.82
C VAL A 59 6.05 17.78 -23.09
N ASP A 60 6.96 18.76 -23.02
CA ASP A 60 7.35 19.57 -24.18
C ASP A 60 8.08 18.71 -25.23
N LYS A 61 9.05 17.90 -24.79
CA LYS A 61 9.86 17.02 -25.63
C LYS A 61 9.04 15.99 -26.41
N TYR A 62 7.98 15.45 -25.81
CA TYR A 62 7.11 14.43 -26.40
C TYR A 62 5.80 15.01 -26.94
N HIS A 63 5.66 16.35 -26.98
CA HIS A 63 4.48 17.07 -27.47
C HIS A 63 3.16 16.58 -26.85
N ILE A 64 3.15 16.33 -25.55
CA ILE A 64 1.98 15.85 -24.81
C ILE A 64 1.07 17.03 -24.51
N SER A 65 -0.16 17.01 -25.02
CA SER A 65 -1.17 17.99 -24.63
C SER A 65 -1.75 17.64 -23.26
N LEU A 66 -1.68 18.56 -22.31
CA LEU A 66 -2.19 18.37 -20.96
C LEU A 66 -3.35 19.33 -20.66
N PRO A 67 -4.45 18.84 -20.06
CA PRO A 67 -5.52 19.72 -19.62
C PRO A 67 -5.15 20.52 -18.35
N ASP A 68 -4.17 20.05 -17.58
CA ASP A 68 -3.63 20.74 -16.40
C ASP A 68 -2.12 20.47 -16.27
N ARG A 69 -1.33 21.48 -15.90
CA ARG A 69 0.12 21.38 -15.71
C ARG A 69 0.51 20.37 -14.62
N GLN A 70 -0.35 20.17 -13.61
CA GLN A 70 -0.17 19.19 -12.54
C GLN A 70 -0.24 17.74 -13.02
N LEU A 71 -0.70 17.50 -14.26
CA LEU A 71 -0.73 16.19 -14.91
C LEU A 71 0.54 15.91 -15.75
N SER A 72 1.65 16.58 -15.41
CA SER A 72 2.96 16.35 -16.04
C SER A 72 3.31 14.87 -16.04
N CYS A 73 3.62 14.33 -17.22
CA CYS A 73 3.89 12.90 -17.42
C CYS A 73 4.90 12.66 -18.56
N ALA A 74 5.34 11.42 -18.69
CA ALA A 74 6.15 10.96 -19.81
C ALA A 74 5.68 9.55 -20.26
N PRO A 75 5.96 9.15 -21.51
CA PRO A 75 5.70 7.78 -21.95
C PRO A 75 6.44 6.77 -21.07
N LEU A 76 5.80 5.67 -20.66
CA LEU A 76 6.41 4.66 -19.77
C LEU A 76 7.72 4.06 -20.32
N ASN A 77 7.84 3.99 -21.65
CA ASN A 77 9.02 3.43 -22.33
C ASN A 77 10.15 4.45 -22.56
N SER A 78 9.92 5.74 -22.26
CA SER A 78 10.92 6.79 -22.35
C SER A 78 11.99 6.64 -21.24
N PRO A 79 13.19 7.23 -21.42
CA PRO A 79 14.18 7.31 -20.35
C PRO A 79 13.60 7.89 -19.05
N GLU A 80 12.84 8.98 -19.14
CA GLU A 80 12.23 9.67 -18.01
C GLU A 80 11.20 8.79 -17.27
N GLY A 81 10.39 8.04 -18.03
CA GLY A 81 9.40 7.11 -17.49
C GLY A 81 10.02 5.89 -16.81
N LYS A 82 11.06 5.30 -17.42
CA LYS A 82 11.80 4.16 -16.84
C LYS A 82 12.54 4.55 -15.56
N ASP A 83 13.21 5.69 -15.60
CA ASP A 83 13.93 6.24 -14.44
C ASP A 83 12.96 6.51 -13.30
N TYR A 84 11.81 7.15 -13.58
CA TYR A 84 10.81 7.41 -12.55
C TYR A 84 10.24 6.12 -11.97
N PHE A 85 9.94 5.13 -12.81
CA PHE A 85 9.45 3.84 -12.33
C PHE A 85 10.45 3.16 -11.40
N ALA A 86 11.74 3.17 -11.75
CA ALA A 86 12.80 2.62 -10.90
C ALA A 86 12.92 3.37 -9.56
N ALA A 87 12.90 4.70 -9.59
CA ALA A 87 12.96 5.53 -8.38
C ALA A 87 11.71 5.36 -7.49
N MET A 88 10.52 5.28 -8.08
CA MET A 88 9.27 4.98 -7.39
C MET A 88 9.31 3.60 -6.75
N ALA A 89 9.84 2.59 -7.45
CA ALA A 89 10.01 1.24 -6.91
C ALA A 89 10.98 1.24 -5.70
N CYS A 90 12.08 2.01 -5.78
CA CYS A 90 12.98 2.21 -4.64
C CYS A 90 12.26 2.85 -3.44
N ALA A 91 11.46 3.89 -3.69
CA ALA A 91 10.66 4.53 -2.64
C ALA A 91 9.61 3.58 -2.03
N ALA A 92 8.99 2.72 -2.84
CA ALA A 92 8.08 1.69 -2.35
C ALA A 92 8.80 0.65 -1.46
N ASN A 93 9.98 0.19 -1.88
CA ASN A 93 10.83 -0.71 -1.09
C ASN A 93 11.22 -0.09 0.25
N TYR A 94 11.61 1.19 0.24
CA TYR A 94 11.87 1.93 1.47
C TYR A 94 10.63 1.97 2.39
N ALA A 95 9.43 2.21 1.84
CA ALA A 95 8.20 2.23 2.62
C ALA A 95 7.88 0.88 3.27
N TRP A 96 8.08 -0.24 2.55
CA TRP A 96 7.93 -1.58 3.12
C TRP A 96 8.93 -1.85 4.24
N VAL A 97 10.21 -1.53 4.03
CA VAL A 97 11.24 -1.69 5.07
C VAL A 97 10.91 -0.84 6.30
N ASN A 98 10.48 0.40 6.10
CA ASN A 98 10.05 1.28 7.18
C ASN A 98 8.91 0.66 8.00
N ARG A 99 7.86 0.13 7.37
CA ARG A 99 6.76 -0.55 8.08
C ARG A 99 7.20 -1.84 8.76
N GLN A 100 8.10 -2.61 8.14
CA GLN A 100 8.67 -3.82 8.73
C GLN A 100 9.45 -3.53 10.02
N ILE A 101 10.25 -2.46 10.03
CA ILE A 101 11.00 -2.01 11.20
C ILE A 101 10.03 -1.53 12.30
N ILE A 102 9.03 -0.71 11.95
CA ILE A 102 8.01 -0.25 12.91
C ILE A 102 7.28 -1.44 13.54
N MET A 103 6.88 -2.44 12.74
CA MET A 103 6.24 -3.66 13.24
C MET A 103 7.14 -4.45 14.19
N HIS A 104 8.44 -4.56 13.88
CA HIS A 104 9.41 -5.20 14.76
C HIS A 104 9.49 -4.49 16.13
N TRP A 105 9.66 -3.17 16.14
CA TRP A 105 9.70 -2.39 17.39
C TRP A 105 8.38 -2.39 18.14
N ALA A 106 7.23 -2.42 17.44
CA ALA A 106 5.93 -2.58 18.09
C ALA A 106 5.83 -3.92 18.82
N ARG A 107 6.27 -5.02 18.19
CA ARG A 107 6.35 -6.34 18.83
C ARG A 107 7.27 -6.33 20.04
N GLU A 108 8.47 -5.74 19.94
CA GLU A 108 9.39 -5.66 21.08
C GLU A 108 8.82 -4.84 22.24
N THR A 109 8.16 -3.72 21.92
CA THR A 109 7.57 -2.83 22.91
C THR A 109 6.41 -3.52 23.64
N LEU A 110 5.52 -4.17 22.91
CA LEU A 110 4.37 -4.88 23.50
C LEU A 110 4.81 -6.10 24.32
N GLN A 111 5.82 -6.86 23.89
CA GLN A 111 6.41 -7.94 24.70
C GLN A 111 6.93 -7.42 26.04
N LYS A 112 7.68 -6.31 26.02
CA LYS A 112 8.25 -5.70 27.24
C LYS A 112 7.16 -5.17 28.17
N VAL A 113 6.20 -4.41 27.65
CA VAL A 113 5.15 -3.77 28.45
C VAL A 113 4.19 -4.80 29.05
N LEU A 114 3.81 -5.81 28.27
CA LEU A 114 2.86 -6.84 28.72
C LEU A 114 3.54 -8.03 29.41
N SER A 115 4.88 -8.06 29.44
CA SER A 115 5.67 -9.19 29.95
C SER A 115 5.28 -10.52 29.29
N LEU A 116 5.01 -10.50 27.99
CA LEU A 116 4.61 -11.65 27.19
C LEU A 116 5.77 -12.16 26.34
N SER A 117 5.85 -13.48 26.17
CA SER A 117 6.76 -14.07 25.17
C SER A 117 6.26 -13.78 23.74
N PRO A 118 7.10 -13.90 22.70
CA PRO A 118 6.66 -13.79 21.32
C PRO A 118 5.48 -14.71 20.98
N ARG A 119 5.47 -15.92 21.57
CA ARG A 119 4.42 -16.92 21.37
C ARG A 119 3.10 -16.49 22.02
N ASP A 120 3.15 -15.96 23.23
CA ASP A 120 1.95 -15.52 23.96
C ASP A 120 1.36 -14.24 23.36
N LEU A 121 2.21 -13.35 22.86
CA LEU A 121 1.77 -12.14 22.15
C LEU A 121 1.09 -12.48 20.81
N GLY A 122 1.59 -13.51 20.09
CA GLY A 122 0.94 -14.02 18.88
C GLY A 122 0.72 -12.98 17.78
N MET A 123 1.57 -11.95 17.71
CA MET A 123 1.41 -10.85 16.75
C MET A 123 1.83 -11.27 15.34
N GLU A 124 0.86 -11.66 14.53
CA GLU A 124 1.02 -12.00 13.12
C GLU A 124 0.63 -10.85 12.19
N LEU A 125 1.27 -10.78 11.02
CA LEU A 125 0.92 -9.79 10.01
C LEU A 125 -0.28 -10.30 9.22
N VAL A 126 -1.42 -9.62 9.33
CA VAL A 126 -2.60 -9.91 8.48
C VAL A 126 -2.27 -9.54 7.03
N TYR A 127 -1.93 -8.29 6.77
CA TYR A 127 -1.55 -7.86 5.41
C TYR A 127 -0.80 -6.53 5.42
N ASP A 128 -0.03 -6.28 4.37
CA ASP A 128 0.59 -4.99 4.09
C ASP A 128 0.19 -4.56 2.68
N VAL A 129 -0.43 -3.37 2.55
CA VAL A 129 -0.91 -2.87 1.27
C VAL A 129 -0.59 -1.40 1.05
N CYS A 130 -0.25 -1.06 -0.19
CA CYS A 130 -0.01 0.32 -0.62
C CYS A 130 -1.28 0.94 -1.19
N HIS A 131 -1.46 2.24 -0.94
CA HIS A 131 -2.53 3.07 -1.52
C HIS A 131 -2.04 4.19 -2.47
N ASN A 132 -0.72 4.38 -2.57
CA ASN A 132 -0.05 5.35 -3.45
C ASN A 132 1.07 4.61 -4.20
N ILE A 133 0.77 4.07 -5.38
CA ILE A 133 1.73 3.26 -6.14
C ILE A 133 1.34 3.13 -7.62
N GLY A 134 2.34 2.94 -8.48
CA GLY A 134 2.17 2.46 -9.85
C GLY A 134 2.59 1.00 -9.99
N LYS A 135 1.79 0.17 -10.68
CA LYS A 135 2.10 -1.25 -10.91
C LYS A 135 1.71 -1.66 -12.33
N PHE A 136 2.54 -2.48 -12.97
CA PHE A 136 2.13 -3.25 -14.14
C PHE A 136 1.23 -4.40 -13.69
N GLU A 137 0.05 -4.50 -14.29
CA GLU A 137 -0.95 -5.51 -13.97
C GLU A 137 -1.65 -5.98 -15.25
N GLU A 138 -1.97 -7.27 -15.31
CA GLU A 138 -2.82 -7.81 -16.38
C GLU A 138 -4.28 -7.59 -16.03
N HIS A 139 -5.03 -6.96 -16.93
CA HIS A 139 -6.47 -6.72 -16.80
C HIS A 139 -7.20 -7.04 -18.10
N LEU A 140 -8.50 -7.31 -17.99
CA LEU A 140 -9.39 -7.43 -19.15
C LEU A 140 -9.87 -6.03 -19.55
N VAL A 141 -9.46 -5.56 -20.73
CA VAL A 141 -9.86 -4.27 -21.29
C VAL A 141 -10.54 -4.54 -22.62
N GLU A 142 -11.83 -4.20 -22.72
CA GLU A 142 -12.65 -4.45 -23.93
C GLU A 142 -12.61 -5.93 -24.35
N GLY A 143 -12.68 -6.84 -23.39
CA GLY A 143 -12.67 -8.29 -23.63
C GLY A 143 -11.30 -8.88 -23.97
N LYS A 144 -10.21 -8.09 -23.96
CA LYS A 144 -8.84 -8.56 -24.23
C LYS A 144 -7.95 -8.41 -23.01
N ARG A 145 -7.13 -9.43 -22.71
CA ARG A 145 -6.08 -9.32 -21.70
C ARG A 145 -5.05 -8.31 -22.17
N LYS A 146 -4.80 -7.27 -21.37
CA LYS A 146 -3.79 -6.25 -21.62
C LYS A 146 -2.94 -6.09 -20.36
N ASN A 147 -1.63 -5.98 -20.53
CA ASN A 147 -0.74 -5.53 -19.47
C ASN A 147 -0.77 -3.99 -19.44
N ILE A 148 -1.29 -3.42 -18.36
CA ILE A 148 -1.47 -1.98 -18.19
C ILE A 148 -0.74 -1.49 -16.94
N PHE A 149 -0.33 -0.23 -16.96
CA PHE A 149 0.25 0.42 -15.80
C PHE A 149 -0.83 1.13 -15.01
N VAL A 150 -1.19 0.57 -13.86
CA VAL A 150 -2.24 1.06 -12.99
C VAL A 150 -1.65 2.06 -12.00
N HIS A 151 -2.07 3.32 -12.10
CA HIS A 151 -1.77 4.34 -11.10
C HIS A 151 -2.83 4.31 -10.00
N ARG A 152 -2.39 4.21 -8.74
CA ARG A 152 -3.25 4.36 -7.57
C ARG A 152 -2.75 5.49 -6.70
N LYS A 153 -3.64 6.41 -6.36
CA LYS A 153 -3.39 7.52 -5.43
C LYS A 153 -4.57 7.61 -4.47
N GLY A 154 -4.37 7.30 -3.20
CA GLY A 154 -5.44 7.11 -2.22
C GLY A 154 -6.36 5.92 -2.54
N ALA A 155 -5.85 4.91 -3.25
CA ALA A 155 -6.65 3.76 -3.68
C ALA A 155 -5.87 2.46 -3.49
N THR A 156 -6.54 1.42 -3.00
CA THR A 156 -5.92 0.15 -2.63
C THR A 156 -6.19 -0.91 -3.71
N ARG A 157 -5.22 -1.79 -3.96
CA ARG A 157 -5.45 -2.96 -4.80
C ARG A 157 -6.39 -3.94 -4.10
N ALA A 158 -7.32 -4.55 -4.82
CA ALA A 158 -8.29 -5.50 -4.28
C ALA A 158 -8.43 -6.70 -5.22
N PHE A 159 -7.45 -7.61 -5.21
CA PHE A 159 -7.53 -8.80 -6.05
C PHE A 159 -8.65 -9.75 -5.58
N PRO A 160 -9.40 -10.35 -6.52
CA PRO A 160 -10.46 -11.30 -6.19
C PRO A 160 -9.87 -12.61 -5.66
N ALA A 161 -10.72 -13.44 -5.06
CA ALA A 161 -10.38 -14.82 -4.74
C ALA A 161 -9.81 -15.55 -5.98
N HIS A 162 -8.91 -16.49 -5.73
CA HIS A 162 -8.20 -17.32 -6.71
C HIS A 162 -7.22 -16.55 -7.62
N HIS A 163 -6.97 -15.28 -7.35
CA HIS A 163 -5.99 -14.51 -8.10
C HIS A 163 -4.56 -15.04 -7.83
N PRO A 164 -3.74 -15.31 -8.86
CA PRO A 164 -2.46 -16.01 -8.71
C PRO A 164 -1.42 -15.25 -7.85
N LEU A 165 -1.57 -13.94 -7.71
CA LEU A 165 -0.68 -13.10 -6.87
C LEU A 165 -1.09 -13.04 -5.40
N LEU A 166 -2.18 -13.71 -5.00
CA LEU A 166 -2.55 -13.80 -3.59
C LEU A 166 -1.70 -14.85 -2.86
N PRO A 167 -1.32 -14.58 -1.59
CA PRO A 167 -0.80 -15.62 -0.71
C PRO A 167 -1.77 -16.81 -0.62
N SER A 168 -1.24 -18.02 -0.48
CA SER A 168 -2.03 -19.27 -0.43
C SER A 168 -3.14 -19.23 0.61
N ILE A 169 -2.86 -18.63 1.78
CA ILE A 169 -3.81 -18.49 2.89
C ILE A 169 -5.02 -17.60 2.57
N TYR A 170 -4.93 -16.76 1.54
CA TYR A 170 -6.01 -15.85 1.13
C TYR A 170 -6.62 -16.22 -0.23
N GLN A 171 -6.17 -17.31 -0.85
CA GLN A 171 -6.62 -17.71 -2.18
C GLN A 171 -8.13 -17.95 -2.24
N SER A 172 -8.75 -18.52 -1.21
CA SER A 172 -10.19 -18.80 -1.20
C SER A 172 -11.08 -17.59 -0.90
N VAL A 173 -10.53 -16.53 -0.29
CA VAL A 173 -11.30 -15.41 0.25
C VAL A 173 -11.01 -14.06 -0.42
N GLY A 174 -9.92 -13.98 -1.20
CA GLY A 174 -9.51 -12.74 -1.86
C GLY A 174 -8.53 -11.91 -1.03
N GLN A 175 -8.08 -10.80 -1.59
CA GLN A 175 -7.08 -9.95 -0.93
C GLN A 175 -7.67 -9.26 0.30
N PRO A 176 -6.98 -9.27 1.47
CA PRO A 176 -7.26 -8.28 2.50
C PRO A 176 -7.12 -6.86 1.96
N VAL A 177 -8.12 -6.02 2.23
CA VAL A 177 -8.13 -4.59 1.90
C VAL A 177 -8.26 -3.84 3.22
N LEU A 178 -7.19 -3.14 3.60
CA LEU A 178 -7.15 -2.36 4.84
C LEU A 178 -7.59 -0.93 4.52
N VAL A 179 -8.64 -0.45 5.20
CA VAL A 179 -9.23 0.88 4.98
C VAL A 179 -9.02 1.74 6.23
N PRO A 180 -7.84 2.35 6.41
CA PRO A 180 -7.58 3.17 7.59
C PRO A 180 -8.53 4.36 7.61
N GLY A 181 -9.18 4.58 8.76
CA GLY A 181 -9.83 5.85 9.07
C GLY A 181 -8.82 6.92 9.51
N ASP A 182 -9.34 8.00 10.09
CA ASP A 182 -8.54 9.02 10.75
C ASP A 182 -8.21 8.59 12.20
N MET A 183 -7.31 9.33 12.86
CA MET A 183 -7.00 9.06 14.27
C MET A 183 -8.26 9.23 15.14
N GLY A 184 -8.66 8.15 15.81
CA GLY A 184 -9.84 8.14 16.69
C GLY A 184 -11.14 7.75 15.99
N THR A 185 -11.11 7.39 14.71
CA THR A 185 -12.26 6.81 14.00
C THR A 185 -12.09 5.31 13.78
N ASN A 186 -13.19 4.67 13.38
CA ASN A 186 -13.22 3.28 12.95
C ASN A 186 -12.30 3.06 11.73
N SER A 187 -11.89 1.82 11.51
CA SER A 187 -11.06 1.37 10.39
C SER A 187 -11.55 0.03 9.88
#